data_AF-A0A1G5XZM7-F1
#
_entry.id   AF-A0A1G5XZM7-F1
#
_cell.length_a   1.000
_cell.length_b   1.000
_cell.length_c   1.000
_cell.angle_alpha   90.00
_cell.angle_beta   90.00
_cell.angle_gamma   90.00
#
_symmetry.space_group_name_H-M   'P 1'
#
loop_
_entity.id
_entity.type
_entity.pdbx_description
1 polymer ?
#
loop_
_entity_poly.entity_id
_entity_poly.type
_entity_poly.pdbx_seq_one_letter_code
_entity_poly.pdbx_strand_id
1 'polypeptide(L)'
;MEKGWDEVARVCMTHFYLLMQDEFNYDPSIEHEKAIKTYILNCHVDDYDRLIQICDSLAVDYGFVILEKRFVDVTRRYGIMEGYIKGWEEAFSIKEYFESKMGCSIYDVLPDIGKTTLLTPKPWKPPVA
;
A
#
# COMPACT_ATOMS: atom_id res chain seq x y z
N MET A 1 -19.17 -4.76 -6.40
CA MET A 1 -19.83 -6.09 -6.35
C MET A 1 -21.17 -6.10 -7.08
N GLU A 2 -22.08 -5.17 -6.81
CA GLU A 2 -23.40 -5.11 -7.50
C GLU A 2 -23.32 -5.03 -9.04
N LYS A 3 -22.21 -4.50 -9.58
CA LYS A 3 -21.94 -4.41 -11.03
C LYS A 3 -21.15 -5.60 -11.60
N GLY A 4 -20.88 -6.65 -10.81
CA GLY A 4 -20.07 -7.80 -11.21
C GLY A 4 -18.55 -7.55 -11.28
N TRP A 5 -18.07 -6.45 -10.70
CA TRP A 5 -16.64 -6.10 -10.64
C TRP A 5 -16.03 -6.51 -9.31
N ASP A 6 -16.09 -7.80 -9.00
CA ASP A 6 -15.78 -8.29 -7.66
C ASP A 6 -14.29 -8.19 -7.33
N GLU A 7 -13.40 -8.52 -8.27
CA GLU A 7 -11.94 -8.40 -8.09
C GLU A 7 -11.50 -6.95 -7.88
N VAL A 8 -11.96 -6.03 -8.73
CA VAL A 8 -11.62 -4.60 -8.60
C VAL A 8 -12.17 -4.03 -7.30
N ALA A 9 -13.42 -4.38 -6.95
CA ALA A 9 -14.00 -3.94 -5.70
C ALA A 9 -13.22 -4.48 -4.49
N ARG A 10 -12.79 -5.75 -4.53
CA ARG A 10 -11.94 -6.34 -3.50
C ARG A 10 -10.62 -5.57 -3.37
N VAL A 11 -9.92 -5.34 -4.47
CA VAL A 11 -8.65 -4.59 -4.48
C VAL A 11 -8.84 -3.20 -3.87
N CYS A 12 -9.88 -2.47 -4.26
CA CYS A 12 -10.18 -1.15 -3.67
C CYS A 12 -10.36 -1.21 -2.15
N MET A 13 -10.85 -2.33 -1.63
CA MET A 13 -11.02 -2.54 -0.19
C MET A 13 -9.74 -3.02 0.51
N THR A 14 -8.82 -3.70 -0.17
CA THR A 14 -7.67 -4.40 0.46
C THR A 14 -6.29 -3.75 0.24
N HIS A 15 -6.07 -3.05 -0.89
CA HIS A 15 -4.72 -2.63 -1.31
C HIS A 15 -3.99 -1.70 -0.35
N PHE A 16 -4.73 -0.92 0.46
CA PHE A 16 -4.13 0.02 1.42
C PHE A 16 -3.88 -0.61 2.80
N TYR A 17 -4.51 -1.75 3.11
CA TYR A 17 -4.43 -2.38 4.43
C TYR A 17 -3.38 -3.49 4.43
N LEU A 18 -2.11 -3.13 4.62
CA LEU A 18 -1.02 -4.12 4.62
C LEU A 18 -1.17 -5.10 5.78
N LEU A 19 -1.52 -4.64 6.97
CA LEU A 19 -1.69 -5.52 8.14
C LEU A 19 -3.10 -6.13 8.23
N MET A 20 -3.97 -5.83 7.27
CA MET A 20 -5.34 -6.35 7.21
C MET A 20 -6.10 -6.17 8.54
N GLN A 21 -6.51 -7.27 9.16
CA GLN A 21 -7.22 -7.29 10.44
C GLN A 21 -6.44 -6.63 11.58
N ASP A 22 -5.11 -6.67 11.53
CA ASP A 22 -4.24 -6.12 12.58
C ASP A 22 -4.13 -4.58 12.53
N GLU A 23 -4.67 -3.93 11.49
CA GLU A 23 -4.81 -2.46 11.45
C GLU A 23 -5.99 -1.94 12.28
N PHE A 24 -6.99 -2.78 12.56
CA PHE A 24 -8.22 -2.38 13.25
C PHE A 24 -8.14 -2.60 14.76
N ASN A 25 -7.26 -1.87 15.45
CA ASN A 25 -7.17 -1.88 16.91
C ASN A 25 -8.22 -0.99 17.61
N TYR A 26 -9.15 -0.41 16.85
CA TYR A 26 -10.22 0.46 17.32
C TYR A 26 -11.56 0.10 16.66
N ASP A 27 -12.65 0.60 17.24
CA ASP A 27 -13.98 0.52 16.64
C ASP A 27 -14.34 1.84 15.96
N PRO A 28 -14.45 1.86 14.61
CA PRO A 28 -14.76 3.07 13.88
C PRO A 28 -16.18 3.55 14.18
N SER A 29 -16.34 4.87 14.33
CA SER A 29 -17.65 5.48 14.58
C SER A 29 -18.46 5.70 13.29
N ILE A 30 -17.78 5.79 12.13
CA ILE A 30 -18.36 6.09 10.82
C ILE A 30 -18.82 4.79 10.15
N GLU A 31 -20.06 4.77 9.64
CA GLU A 31 -20.68 3.58 9.05
C GLU A 31 -19.89 2.97 7.88
N HIS A 32 -19.34 3.81 6.99
CA HIS A 32 -18.54 3.32 5.87
C HIS A 32 -17.26 2.60 6.33
N GLU A 33 -16.63 3.09 7.39
CA GLU A 33 -15.41 2.51 7.94
C GLU A 33 -15.70 1.22 8.71
N LYS A 34 -16.86 1.12 9.38
CA LYS A 34 -17.37 -0.14 9.94
C LYS A 34 -17.54 -1.19 8.85
N ALA A 35 -18.11 -0.83 7.70
CA ALA A 35 -18.27 -1.73 6.57
C ALA A 35 -16.91 -2.21 6.03
N ILE A 36 -15.91 -1.31 5.93
CA ILE A 36 -14.55 -1.68 5.54
C ILE A 36 -13.93 -2.64 6.55
N LYS A 37 -13.99 -2.33 7.85
CA LYS A 37 -13.51 -3.22 8.93
C LYS A 37 -14.14 -4.60 8.82
N THR A 38 -15.48 -4.68 8.71
CA THR A 38 -16.19 -5.96 8.57
C THR A 38 -15.73 -6.72 7.32
N TYR A 39 -15.51 -6.04 6.21
CA TYR A 39 -15.02 -6.68 4.99
C TYR A 39 -13.60 -7.25 5.19
N ILE A 40 -12.67 -6.44 5.69
CA ILE A 40 -11.27 -6.84 5.90
C ILE A 40 -11.17 -8.03 6.87
N LEU A 41 -11.94 -8.03 7.97
CA LEU A 41 -11.95 -9.13 8.95
C LEU A 41 -12.39 -10.48 8.35
N ASN A 42 -13.15 -10.46 7.25
CA ASN A 42 -13.61 -11.67 6.57
C ASN A 42 -12.86 -11.94 5.25
N CYS A 43 -11.86 -11.11 4.91
CA CYS A 43 -11.11 -11.23 3.67
C CYS A 43 -9.84 -12.06 3.88
N HIS A 44 -9.62 -13.03 2.99
CA HIS A 44 -8.39 -13.84 2.99
C HIS A 44 -7.46 -13.38 1.87
N VAL A 45 -6.36 -12.72 2.23
CA VAL A 45 -5.35 -12.20 1.29
C VAL A 45 -4.72 -13.32 0.48
N ASP A 46 -4.78 -13.21 -0.83
CA ASP A 46 -4.07 -14.09 -1.76
C ASP A 46 -2.82 -13.41 -2.35
N ASP A 47 -2.12 -14.11 -3.24
CA ASP A 47 -0.92 -13.58 -3.89
C ASP A 47 -1.21 -12.38 -4.80
N TYR A 48 -2.42 -12.25 -5.34
CA TYR A 48 -2.78 -11.09 -6.15
C TYR A 48 -3.00 -9.85 -5.28
N ASP A 49 -3.69 -9.99 -4.15
CA ASP A 49 -3.81 -8.90 -3.16
C ASP A 49 -2.44 -8.40 -2.71
N ARG A 50 -1.53 -9.31 -2.33
CA ARG A 50 -0.15 -8.98 -1.94
C ARG A 50 0.59 -8.24 -3.04
N LEU A 51 0.44 -8.68 -4.29
CA LEU A 51 1.06 -8.03 -5.44
C LEU A 51 0.57 -6.58 -5.59
N ILE A 52 -0.73 -6.34 -5.44
CA ILE A 52 -1.27 -4.99 -5.54
C ILE A 52 -0.84 -4.12 -4.35
N GLN A 53 -0.79 -4.66 -3.13
CA GLN A 53 -0.30 -3.96 -1.93
C GLN A 53 1.15 -3.48 -2.12
N ILE A 54 2.03 -4.34 -2.63
CA ILE A 54 3.42 -3.93 -2.88
C ILE A 54 3.52 -2.96 -4.06
N CYS A 55 2.69 -3.10 -5.09
CA CYS A 55 2.62 -2.12 -6.18
C CYS A 55 2.19 -0.74 -5.68
N ASP A 56 1.19 -0.63 -4.81
CA ASP A 56 0.77 0.65 -4.21
C ASP A 56 1.89 1.29 -3.36
N SER A 57 2.65 0.44 -2.68
CA SER A 57 3.81 0.83 -1.88
C SER A 57 5.02 1.29 -2.71
N LEU A 58 5.05 0.98 -4.01
CA LEU A 58 6.16 1.31 -4.91
C LEU A 58 5.78 2.40 -5.94
N ALA A 59 4.50 2.55 -6.25
CA ALA A 59 4.04 3.43 -7.32
C ALA A 59 3.76 4.86 -6.84
N VAL A 60 4.16 5.81 -7.68
CA VAL A 60 3.84 7.24 -7.59
C VAL A 60 3.37 7.73 -8.96
N ASP A 61 2.85 8.96 -9.03
CA ASP A 61 2.30 9.56 -10.24
C ASP A 61 3.33 9.77 -11.37
N TYR A 62 4.62 9.68 -11.06
CA TYR A 62 5.72 9.81 -12.03
C TYR A 62 6.55 8.51 -12.22
N GLY A 63 6.08 7.36 -11.74
CA GLY A 63 6.74 6.06 -11.94
C GLY A 63 6.87 5.23 -10.66
N PHE A 64 7.83 4.31 -10.64
CA PHE A 64 8.13 3.49 -9.46
C PHE A 64 9.26 4.09 -8.63
N VAL A 65 9.22 3.94 -7.32
CA VAL A 65 10.28 4.35 -6.39
C VAL A 65 10.55 3.23 -5.39
N ILE A 66 11.69 3.28 -4.72
CA ILE A 66 11.96 2.37 -3.58
C ILE A 66 10.99 2.64 -2.43
N LEU A 67 10.72 1.62 -1.60
CA LEU A 67 9.79 1.68 -0.48
C LEU A 67 10.09 2.85 0.47
N GLU A 68 11.35 3.05 0.81
CA GLU A 68 11.80 4.08 1.75
C GLU A 68 11.42 5.49 1.26
N LYS A 69 11.50 5.72 -0.05
CA LYS A 69 11.10 6.99 -0.66
C LYS A 69 9.60 7.22 -0.50
N ARG A 70 8.78 6.18 -0.75
CA ARG A 70 7.32 6.23 -0.60
C ARG A 70 6.93 6.46 0.86
N PHE A 71 7.55 5.75 1.79
CA PHE A 71 7.28 5.86 3.23
C PHE A 71 7.57 7.26 3.77
N VAL A 72 8.71 7.84 3.39
CA VAL A 72 9.06 9.22 3.76
C VAL A 72 8.07 10.21 3.15
N ASP A 73 7.67 10.02 1.88
CA ASP A 73 6.71 10.90 1.23
C ASP A 73 5.32 10.86 1.89
N VAL A 74 4.79 9.67 2.17
CA VAL A 74 3.51 9.49 2.88
C VAL A 74 3.57 10.10 4.28
N THR A 75 4.64 9.84 5.03
CA THR A 75 4.84 10.39 6.38
C THR A 75 4.92 11.91 6.37
N ARG A 76 5.55 12.53 5.36
CA ARG A 76 5.60 13.99 5.23
C ARG A 76 4.23 14.62 4.92
N ARG A 77 3.32 13.88 4.28
CA ARG A 77 1.97 14.35 3.94
C ARG A 77 0.98 14.20 5.09
N TYR A 78 1.04 13.09 5.81
CA TYR A 78 0.02 12.72 6.78
C TYR A 78 0.52 12.68 8.24
N GLY A 79 1.81 12.90 8.46
CA GLY A 79 2.44 12.75 9.78
C GLY A 79 2.83 11.31 10.08
N ILE A 80 3.39 11.10 11.27
CA ILE A 80 3.76 9.79 11.80
C ILE A 80 2.58 9.26 12.60
N MET A 81 2.09 8.06 12.25
CA MET A 81 1.05 7.36 13.00
C MET A 81 1.63 6.16 13.76
N GLU A 82 0.97 5.80 14.85
CA GLU A 82 1.27 4.56 15.55
C GLU A 82 0.99 3.37 14.62
N GLY A 83 1.94 2.44 14.52
CA GLY A 83 1.81 1.24 13.67
C GLY A 83 2.46 1.31 12.28
N TYR A 84 2.92 2.49 11.81
CA TYR A 84 3.58 2.61 10.50
C TYR A 84 4.77 1.65 10.34
N ILE A 85 5.59 1.52 11.38
CA ILE A 85 6.75 0.60 11.34
C ILE A 85 6.27 -0.82 11.04
N LYS A 86 5.20 -1.31 11.68
CA LYS A 86 4.67 -2.65 11.40
C LYS A 86 4.23 -2.78 9.95
N GLY A 87 3.53 -1.78 9.41
CA GLY A 87 3.14 -1.75 7.99
C GLY A 87 4.33 -1.75 7.03
N TRP A 88 5.42 -1.05 7.39
CA TRP A 88 6.65 -1.06 6.59
C TRP A 88 7.34 -2.41 6.62
N GLU A 89 7.42 -3.05 7.79
CA GLU A 89 7.95 -4.43 7.91
C GLU A 89 7.13 -5.41 7.06
N GLU A 90 5.80 -5.29 7.06
CA GLU A 90 4.94 -6.12 6.21
C GLU A 90 5.18 -5.85 4.72
N ALA A 91 5.33 -4.59 4.31
CA ALA A 91 5.69 -4.25 2.92
C ALA A 91 7.04 -4.88 2.50
N PHE A 92 8.04 -4.84 3.38
CA PHE A 92 9.33 -5.50 3.13
C PHE A 92 9.17 -7.03 3.07
N SER A 93 8.36 -7.62 3.95
CA SER A 93 8.07 -9.06 3.92
C SER A 93 7.39 -9.49 2.62
N ILE A 94 6.39 -8.74 2.15
CA ILE A 94 5.74 -8.99 0.86
C ILE A 94 6.73 -8.83 -0.30
N LYS A 95 7.59 -7.81 -0.26
CA LYS A 95 8.66 -7.63 -1.25
C LYS A 95 9.58 -8.85 -1.28
N GLU A 96 10.11 -9.27 -0.13
CA GLU A 96 11.00 -10.44 -0.02
C GLU A 96 10.33 -11.74 -0.49
N TYR A 97 9.04 -11.90 -0.20
CA TYR A 97 8.25 -13.03 -0.67
C TYR A 97 8.25 -13.12 -2.20
N PHE A 98 7.99 -12.01 -2.91
CA PHE A 98 8.03 -12.01 -4.38
C PHE A 98 9.44 -12.12 -4.93
N GLU A 99 10.44 -11.47 -4.31
CA GLU A 99 11.85 -11.60 -4.72
C GLU A 99 12.33 -13.04 -4.63
N SER A 100 11.92 -13.78 -3.60
CA SER A 100 12.24 -15.20 -3.45
C SER A 100 11.67 -16.06 -4.59
N LYS A 101 10.49 -15.71 -5.11
CA LYS A 101 9.86 -16.39 -6.25
C LYS A 101 10.47 -15.97 -7.59
N MET A 102 10.91 -14.72 -7.70
CA MET A 102 11.50 -14.15 -8.91
C MET A 102 12.97 -14.53 -9.10
N GLY A 103 13.70 -14.77 -8.00
CA GLY A 103 15.14 -15.03 -8.01
C GLY A 103 15.99 -13.78 -8.28
N CYS A 104 15.40 -12.59 -8.18
CA CYS A 104 16.07 -11.29 -8.30
C CYS A 104 15.33 -10.24 -7.47
N SER A 105 15.91 -9.03 -7.34
CA SER A 105 15.20 -7.96 -6.66
C SER A 105 14.05 -7.43 -7.52
N ILE A 106 12.93 -7.06 -6.90
CA ILE A 106 11.85 -6.32 -7.58
C ILE A 106 12.40 -5.03 -8.18
N TYR A 107 13.38 -4.40 -7.53
CA TYR A 107 14.00 -3.18 -8.03
C TYR A 107 14.81 -3.39 -9.32
N ASP A 108 15.24 -4.61 -9.62
CA ASP A 108 15.97 -4.92 -10.86
C ASP A 108 15.06 -4.95 -12.09
N VAL A 109 13.75 -5.18 -11.90
CA VAL A 109 12.78 -5.36 -12.99
C VAL A 109 11.87 -4.15 -13.21
N LEU A 110 11.82 -3.22 -12.26
CA LEU A 110 10.97 -2.03 -12.37
C LEU A 110 11.64 -0.94 -13.23
N PRO A 111 10.92 -0.40 -14.23
CA PRO A 111 11.49 0.58 -15.15
C PRO A 111 11.84 1.89 -14.45
N ASP A 112 12.98 2.47 -14.81
CA ASP A 112 13.44 3.80 -14.41
C ASP A 112 13.60 4.04 -12.89
N ILE A 113 13.50 3.01 -12.04
CA ILE A 113 13.44 3.17 -10.57
C ILE A 113 14.62 3.95 -9.98
N GLY A 114 15.82 3.76 -10.53
CA GLY A 114 17.02 4.48 -10.10
C GLY A 114 16.96 5.97 -10.43
N LYS A 115 16.30 6.35 -11.53
CA LYS A 115 16.11 7.76 -11.92
C LYS A 115 14.97 8.39 -11.12
N THR A 116 13.82 7.73 -11.07
CA THR A 116 12.59 8.23 -10.42
C THR A 116 12.75 8.36 -8.90
N THR A 117 13.44 7.44 -8.23
CA THR A 117 13.70 7.51 -6.77
C THR A 117 14.45 8.79 -6.38
N LEU A 118 15.36 9.23 -7.25
CA LEU A 118 16.18 10.43 -7.04
C LEU A 118 15.44 11.73 -7.39
N LEU A 119 14.27 11.66 -8.02
CA LEU A 119 13.47 12.85 -8.27
C LEU A 119 12.95 13.45 -6.96
N THR A 120 12.93 14.77 -6.92
CA THR A 120 12.40 15.57 -5.81
C THR A 120 11.21 16.40 -6.32
N PRO A 121 10.06 15.75 -6.57
CA PRO A 121 8.86 16.48 -6.98
C PRO A 121 8.51 17.52 -5.92
N LYS A 122 7.85 18.60 -6.36
CA LYS A 122 7.38 19.63 -5.43
C LYS A 122 6.50 18.96 -4.37
N PRO A 123 6.63 19.34 -3.09
CA PRO A 123 5.78 18.80 -2.05
C PRO A 123 4.31 18.95 -2.43
N TRP A 124 3.54 17.89 -2.24
CA TRP A 124 2.09 17.96 -2.42
C TRP A 124 1.53 19.09 -1.55
N LYS A 125 0.73 19.96 -2.16
CA LYS A 125 0.02 21.02 -1.46
C LYS A 125 -1.43 20.59 -1.31
N PRO A 126 -1.98 20.53 -0.09
CA PRO A 126 -3.40 20.26 0.07
C PRO A 126 -4.21 21.32 -0.68
N PRO A 127 -5.39 20.97 -1.24
CA PRO A 127 -6.33 21.97 -1.70
C PRO A 127 -6.59 22.95 -0.54
N VAL A 128 -6.54 24.26 -0.82
CA VAL A 128 -6.94 25.25 0.16
C VAL A 128 -8.43 25.03 0.42
N ALA A 129 -8.77 24.68 1.66
CA ALA A 129 -10.14 24.50 2.13
C ALA A 129 -10.94 25.80 2.05
#